data_AF-A0A2T4DSY6-F1
#
_entry.id   AF-A0A2T4DSY6-F1
#
_cell.length_a   1.000
_cell.length_b   1.000
_cell.length_c   1.000
_cell.angle_alpha   90.00
_cell.angle_beta   90.00
_cell.angle_gamma   90.00
#
_symmetry.space_group_name_H-M   'P 1'
#
loop_
_entity.id
_entity.type
_entity.pdbx_description
1 polymer ?
#
loop_
_entity_poly.entity_id
_entity_poly.type
_entity_poly.pdbx_seq_one_letter_code
_entity_poly.pdbx_strand_id
1 'polypeptide(L)'
;MDNELKDLWSLNTSDVELSEKKIDTIVKSKSTTLIAKIIKTIKIEHIINLISFPLFLALTIYESKFILSIFTIVLFVPFLIYYNRLLIKLKQAKIELNVHDYLIKCYKNLKAFVLHYKIASTSLAVISFFISLNYDFQKGEIKSVEELRLENSNYLESIFAIVIGLIILFAVMWTIIHLLYAGKMKKLKRMIEELEN
;
A
#
# COMPACT_ATOMS: atom_id res chain seq x y z
N MET A 1 30.73 -1.50 -8.81
CA MET A 1 30.47 -0.20 -8.17
C MET A 1 31.75 0.64 -8.10
N ASP A 2 32.94 0.02 -8.08
CA ASP A 2 34.22 0.76 -7.97
C ASP A 2 34.83 1.26 -9.29
N ASN A 3 34.46 0.68 -10.44
CA ASN A 3 35.03 1.11 -11.73
C ASN A 3 34.44 2.44 -12.23
N GLU A 4 33.16 2.73 -11.97
CA GLU A 4 32.50 3.99 -12.39
C GLU A 4 33.02 5.22 -11.60
N LEU A 5 33.44 5.02 -10.34
CA LEU A 5 34.04 6.06 -9.51
C LEU A 5 35.46 6.41 -9.95
N LYS A 6 36.19 5.43 -10.51
CA LYS A 6 37.54 5.62 -11.02
C LYS A 6 37.55 6.37 -12.36
N ASP A 7 36.52 6.16 -13.18
CA ASP A 7 36.31 6.90 -14.44
C ASP A 7 35.85 8.34 -14.21
N LEU A 8 35.19 8.64 -13.09
CA LEU A 8 34.83 10.01 -12.70
C LEU A 8 36.02 10.84 -12.22
N TRP A 9 37.07 10.20 -11.70
CA TRP A 9 38.27 10.87 -11.19
C TRP A 9 39.31 11.20 -12.26
N SER A 10 39.23 10.59 -13.46
CA SER A 10 40.17 10.82 -14.56
C SER A 10 39.76 11.98 -15.48
N LEU A 11 38.57 12.56 -15.29
CA LEU A 11 38.10 13.71 -16.04
C LEU A 11 38.65 15.01 -15.44
N ASN A 12 39.68 15.53 -16.11
CA ASN A 12 40.39 16.76 -15.80
C ASN A 12 39.47 17.97 -15.53
N THR A 13 39.97 18.82 -14.66
CA THR A 13 39.44 20.04 -14.00
C THR A 13 38.90 21.17 -14.90
N SER A 14 38.66 20.94 -16.18
CA SER A 14 37.99 21.89 -17.10
C SER A 14 36.49 21.58 -17.34
N ASP A 15 35.97 20.52 -16.72
CA ASP A 15 34.66 19.91 -17.02
C ASP A 15 33.60 20.11 -15.92
N VAL A 16 33.80 21.04 -14.98
CA VAL A 16 32.93 21.19 -13.79
C VAL A 16 31.47 21.52 -14.16
N GLU A 17 31.24 22.34 -15.19
CA GLU A 17 29.88 22.60 -15.72
C GLU A 17 29.29 21.40 -16.52
N LEU A 18 30.14 20.57 -17.11
CA LEU A 18 29.76 19.36 -17.83
C LEU A 18 29.46 18.20 -16.87
N SER A 19 30.08 18.22 -15.69
CA SER A 19 29.81 17.35 -14.55
C SER A 19 28.45 17.65 -13.93
N GLU A 20 28.10 18.92 -13.68
CA GLU A 20 26.77 19.27 -13.16
C GLU A 20 25.64 18.83 -14.09
N LYS A 21 25.76 19.08 -15.40
CA LYS A 21 24.76 18.60 -16.37
C LYS A 21 24.66 17.08 -16.43
N LYS A 22 25.77 16.35 -16.28
CA LYS A 22 25.80 14.86 -16.23
C LYS A 22 25.22 14.34 -14.92
N ILE A 23 25.52 14.97 -13.79
CA ILE A 23 24.94 14.65 -12.48
C ILE A 23 23.43 14.89 -12.51
N ASP A 24 22.98 16.02 -13.07
CA ASP A 24 21.56 16.32 -13.26
C ASP A 24 20.85 15.29 -14.14
N THR A 25 21.50 14.79 -15.20
CA THR A 25 20.92 13.73 -16.05
C THR A 25 20.90 12.38 -15.35
N ILE A 26 21.90 12.06 -14.53
CA ILE A 26 21.94 10.83 -13.73
C ILE A 26 20.90 10.88 -12.60
N VAL A 27 20.73 12.03 -11.94
CA VAL A 27 19.73 12.24 -10.89
C VAL A 27 18.33 12.26 -11.49
N LYS A 28 18.11 12.91 -12.64
CA LYS A 28 16.86 12.85 -13.41
C LYS A 28 16.50 11.43 -13.83
N SER A 29 17.46 10.65 -14.33
CA SER A 29 17.22 9.27 -14.77
C SER A 29 16.95 8.33 -13.60
N LYS A 30 17.64 8.46 -12.46
CA LYS A 30 17.37 7.68 -11.23
C LYS A 30 16.03 8.03 -10.60
N SER A 31 15.68 9.32 -10.50
CA SER A 31 14.41 9.78 -9.91
C SER A 31 13.20 9.34 -10.74
N THR A 32 13.26 9.51 -12.06
CA THR A 32 12.23 8.98 -12.97
C THR A 32 12.12 7.46 -12.90
N THR A 33 13.24 6.74 -12.75
CA THR A 33 13.23 5.28 -12.58
C THR A 33 12.56 4.84 -11.27
N LEU A 34 12.81 5.54 -10.16
CA LEU A 34 12.20 5.21 -8.87
C LEU A 34 10.69 5.46 -8.87
N ILE A 35 10.26 6.58 -9.46
CA ILE A 35 8.83 6.90 -9.59
C ILE A 35 8.15 5.93 -10.56
N ALA A 36 8.79 5.57 -11.66
CA ALA A 36 8.29 4.54 -12.56
C ALA A 36 8.09 3.19 -11.84
N LYS A 37 9.00 2.81 -10.94
CA LYS A 37 8.85 1.61 -10.10
C LYS A 37 7.65 1.73 -9.14
N ILE A 38 7.45 2.89 -8.50
CA ILE A 38 6.27 3.15 -7.64
C ILE A 38 4.98 3.02 -8.46
N ILE A 39 4.90 3.70 -9.61
CA ILE A 39 3.74 3.64 -10.50
C ILE A 39 3.49 2.20 -10.96
N LYS A 40 4.55 1.45 -11.29
CA LYS A 40 4.43 0.03 -11.68
C LYS A 40 3.86 -0.81 -10.54
N THR A 41 4.31 -0.61 -9.29
CA THR A 41 3.74 -1.33 -8.13
C THR A 41 2.26 -1.02 -7.96
N ILE A 42 1.88 0.26 -7.97
CA ILE A 42 0.48 0.69 -7.82
C ILE A 42 -0.39 0.10 -8.95
N LYS A 43 0.12 0.04 -10.19
CA LYS A 43 -0.58 -0.62 -11.30
C LYS A 43 -0.75 -2.12 -11.08
N ILE A 44 0.29 -2.82 -10.60
CA ILE A 44 0.20 -4.25 -10.31
C ILE A 44 -0.83 -4.50 -9.21
N GLU A 45 -0.80 -3.73 -8.12
CA GLU A 45 -1.80 -3.79 -7.05
C GLU A 45 -3.22 -3.56 -7.60
N HIS A 46 -3.38 -2.57 -8.47
CA HIS A 46 -4.67 -2.30 -9.09
C HIS A 46 -5.16 -3.47 -9.95
N ILE A 47 -4.28 -4.11 -10.73
CA ILE A 47 -4.62 -5.29 -11.53
C ILE A 47 -4.99 -6.47 -10.62
N ILE A 48 -4.22 -6.72 -9.57
CA ILE A 48 -4.51 -7.76 -8.59
C ILE A 48 -5.89 -7.50 -7.95
N ASN A 49 -6.18 -6.26 -7.55
CA ASN A 49 -7.48 -5.88 -7.02
C ASN A 49 -8.59 -6.05 -8.05
N LEU A 50 -8.36 -5.64 -9.30
CA LEU A 50 -9.34 -5.79 -10.39
C LEU A 50 -9.70 -7.25 -10.67
N ILE A 51 -8.79 -8.21 -10.43
CA ILE A 51 -9.05 -9.64 -10.60
C ILE A 51 -9.64 -10.25 -9.33
N SER A 52 -9.09 -9.92 -8.15
CA SER A 52 -9.50 -10.50 -6.87
C SER A 52 -10.90 -10.08 -6.43
N PHE A 53 -11.32 -8.84 -6.69
CA PHE A 53 -12.66 -8.36 -6.31
C PHE A 53 -13.79 -9.09 -7.06
N PRO A 54 -13.77 -9.22 -8.40
CA PRO A 54 -14.76 -10.02 -9.12
C PRO A 54 -14.74 -11.49 -8.71
N LEU A 55 -13.56 -12.06 -8.44
CA LEU A 55 -13.45 -13.44 -7.96
C LEU A 55 -14.13 -13.60 -6.59
N PHE A 56 -13.86 -12.69 -5.66
CA PHE A 56 -14.50 -12.66 -4.35
C PHE A 56 -16.02 -12.48 -4.47
N LEU A 57 -16.47 -11.57 -5.33
CA LEU A 57 -17.90 -11.36 -5.60
C LEU A 57 -18.58 -12.62 -6.17
N ALA A 58 -17.92 -13.32 -7.10
CA ALA A 58 -18.43 -14.56 -7.67
C ALA A 58 -18.57 -15.64 -6.58
N LEU A 59 -17.60 -15.76 -5.67
CA LEU A 59 -17.66 -16.67 -4.53
C LEU A 59 -18.80 -16.32 -3.57
N THR A 60 -18.99 -15.04 -3.22
CA THR A 60 -20.06 -14.65 -2.29
C THR A 60 -21.44 -14.83 -2.90
N ILE A 61 -21.59 -14.65 -4.22
CA ILE A 61 -22.83 -14.96 -4.93
C ILE A 61 -23.08 -16.48 -4.96
N TYR A 62 -22.04 -17.28 -5.22
CA TYR A 62 -22.13 -18.75 -5.22
C TYR A 62 -22.58 -19.30 -3.85
N GLU A 63 -22.06 -18.74 -2.75
CA GLU A 63 -22.49 -19.08 -1.39
C GLU A 63 -23.84 -18.46 -0.99
N SER A 64 -24.57 -17.82 -1.92
CA SER A 64 -25.86 -17.17 -1.67
C SER A 64 -25.81 -16.05 -0.61
N LYS A 65 -24.65 -15.44 -0.37
CA LYS A 65 -24.45 -14.33 0.58
C LYS A 65 -24.72 -12.97 -0.07
N PHE A 66 -25.97 -12.73 -0.49
CA PHE A 66 -26.34 -11.54 -1.27
C PHE A 66 -26.00 -10.19 -0.60
N ILE A 67 -26.21 -10.09 0.72
CA ILE A 67 -25.89 -8.86 1.48
C ILE A 67 -24.38 -8.54 1.39
N LEU A 68 -23.54 -9.56 1.53
CA LEU A 68 -22.08 -9.43 1.44
C LEU A 68 -21.64 -9.03 0.02
N SER A 69 -22.29 -9.58 -1.00
CA SER A 69 -22.05 -9.25 -2.41
C SER A 69 -22.37 -7.77 -2.70
N ILE A 70 -23.52 -7.27 -2.24
CA ILE A 70 -23.89 -5.85 -2.39
C ILE A 70 -22.86 -4.96 -1.70
N PHE A 71 -22.49 -5.28 -0.46
CA PHE A 71 -21.51 -4.51 0.28
C PHE A 71 -20.14 -4.48 -0.40
N THR A 72 -19.70 -5.61 -0.96
CA THR A 72 -18.46 -5.73 -1.74
C THR A 72 -18.47 -4.80 -2.94
N ILE A 73 -19.58 -4.73 -3.69
CA ILE A 73 -19.73 -3.82 -4.84
C ILE A 73 -19.65 -2.36 -4.38
N VAL A 74 -20.37 -2.01 -3.30
CA VAL A 74 -20.39 -0.65 -2.75
C VAL A 74 -19.01 -0.20 -2.29
N LEU A 75 -18.17 -1.09 -1.75
CA LEU A 75 -16.78 -0.77 -1.39
C LEU A 75 -15.84 -0.72 -2.61
N PHE A 76 -16.06 -1.58 -3.59
CA PHE A 76 -15.16 -1.71 -4.73
C PHE A 76 -15.21 -0.50 -5.67
N VAL A 77 -16.40 0.06 -5.91
CA VAL A 77 -16.56 1.19 -6.84
C VAL A 77 -15.81 2.45 -6.37
N PRO A 78 -15.97 2.94 -5.12
CA PRO A 78 -15.16 4.05 -4.59
C PRO A 78 -13.66 3.77 -4.64
N PHE A 79 -13.25 2.53 -4.35
CA PHE A 79 -11.85 2.13 -4.39
C PHE A 79 -11.25 2.23 -5.79
N LEU A 80 -11.97 1.76 -6.82
CA LEU A 80 -11.58 1.92 -8.22
C LEU A 80 -11.45 3.40 -8.63
N ILE A 81 -12.44 4.23 -8.25
CA ILE A 81 -12.42 5.67 -8.54
C ILE A 81 -11.21 6.33 -7.89
N TYR A 82 -10.92 6.00 -6.63
CA TYR A 82 -9.78 6.53 -5.90
C TYR A 82 -8.44 6.15 -6.55
N TYR A 83 -8.25 4.87 -6.91
CA TYR A 83 -7.04 4.38 -7.56
C TYR A 83 -6.79 5.06 -8.91
N ASN A 84 -7.84 5.21 -9.72
CA ASN A 84 -7.75 5.89 -11.01
C ASN A 84 -7.36 7.37 -10.84
N ARG A 85 -7.96 8.07 -9.87
CA ARG A 85 -7.59 9.46 -9.55
C ARG A 85 -6.13 9.59 -9.13
N LEU A 86 -5.62 8.66 -8.33
CA LEU A 86 -4.21 8.65 -7.92
C LEU A 86 -3.27 8.44 -9.11
N LEU A 87 -3.56 7.47 -9.98
CA LEU A 87 -2.75 7.19 -11.16
C LEU A 87 -2.70 8.39 -12.11
N ILE A 88 -3.80 9.12 -12.26
CA ILE A 88 -3.85 10.36 -13.05
C ILE A 88 -2.96 11.43 -12.42
N LYS A 89 -3.08 11.68 -11.11
CA LYS A 89 -2.25 12.66 -10.39
C LYS A 89 -0.74 12.35 -10.49
N LEU A 90 -0.37 11.08 -10.37
CA LEU A 90 1.02 10.65 -10.48
C LEU A 90 1.57 10.76 -11.91
N LYS A 91 0.73 10.60 -12.94
CA LYS A 91 1.14 10.81 -14.34
C LYS A 91 1.28 12.28 -14.70
N GLN A 92 0.35 13.14 -14.26
CA GLN A 92 0.34 14.57 -14.58
C GLN A 92 1.54 15.32 -13.99
N ALA A 93 2.01 14.91 -12.81
CA ALA A 93 3.17 15.52 -12.17
C ALA A 93 4.45 15.44 -13.04
N LYS A 94 4.54 14.48 -13.98
CA LYS A 94 5.69 14.31 -14.89
C LYS A 94 5.92 15.49 -15.87
N ILE A 95 4.96 16.40 -15.99
CA ILE A 95 4.99 17.54 -16.93
C ILE A 95 5.62 18.79 -16.29
N GLU A 96 5.90 18.78 -14.98
CA GLU A 96 6.48 19.95 -14.31
C GLU A 96 7.98 20.11 -14.59
N LEU A 97 8.38 21.35 -14.93
CA LEU A 97 9.72 21.72 -15.38
C LEU A 97 10.81 21.59 -14.29
N ASN A 98 10.43 21.45 -13.02
CA ASN A 98 11.34 21.33 -11.89
C ASN A 98 11.29 19.93 -11.24
N VAL A 99 12.42 19.22 -11.26
CA VAL A 99 12.58 17.86 -10.73
C VAL A 99 12.35 17.82 -9.22
N HIS A 100 12.81 18.87 -8.52
CA HIS A 100 12.66 18.99 -7.07
C HIS A 100 11.18 19.06 -6.67
N ASP A 101 10.42 19.96 -7.29
CA ASP A 101 9.00 20.14 -7.01
C ASP A 101 8.18 18.90 -7.39
N TYR A 102 8.57 18.23 -8.48
CA TYR A 102 8.01 16.95 -8.88
C TYR A 102 8.22 15.86 -7.83
N LEU A 103 9.44 15.72 -7.29
CA LEU A 103 9.76 14.74 -6.25
C LEU A 103 8.97 15.01 -4.96
N ILE A 104 8.86 16.28 -4.55
CA ILE A 104 8.05 16.67 -3.39
C ILE A 104 6.58 16.32 -3.59
N LYS A 105 6.01 16.61 -4.76
CA LYS A 105 4.61 16.26 -5.07
C LYS A 105 4.39 14.75 -5.10
N CYS A 106 5.31 14.00 -5.69
CA CYS A 106 5.28 12.53 -5.65
C CYS A 106 5.35 12.00 -4.22
N TYR A 107 6.20 12.56 -3.37
CA TYR A 107 6.31 12.16 -1.96
C TYR A 107 5.02 12.44 -1.18
N LYS A 108 4.45 13.64 -1.33
CA LYS A 108 3.16 14.01 -0.71
C LYS A 108 2.03 13.09 -1.17
N ASN A 109 1.93 12.84 -2.47
CA ASN A 109 0.91 11.95 -3.05
C ASN A 109 1.08 10.50 -2.56
N LEU A 110 2.31 9.99 -2.50
CA LEU A 110 2.59 8.64 -2.01
C LEU A 110 2.27 8.53 -0.51
N LYS A 111 2.62 9.53 0.29
CA LYS A 111 2.32 9.58 1.73
C LYS A 111 0.80 9.58 1.98
N ALA A 112 0.05 10.40 1.24
CA ALA A 112 -1.41 10.44 1.32
C ALA A 112 -2.03 9.10 0.89
N PHE A 113 -1.49 8.49 -0.18
CA PHE A 113 -1.91 7.17 -0.62
C PHE A 113 -1.68 6.09 0.44
N VAL A 114 -0.49 6.03 1.04
CA VAL A 114 -0.18 5.07 2.10
C VAL A 114 -1.09 5.26 3.31
N LEU A 115 -1.38 6.50 3.69
CA LEU A 115 -2.30 6.78 4.79
C LEU A 115 -3.72 6.28 4.47
N HIS A 116 -4.24 6.60 3.29
CA HIS A 116 -5.54 6.12 2.85
C HIS A 116 -5.59 4.59 2.79
N TYR A 117 -4.54 3.96 2.26
CA TYR A 117 -4.42 2.51 2.19
C TYR A 117 -4.43 1.88 3.60
N LYS A 118 -3.69 2.45 4.56
CA LYS A 118 -3.75 2.00 5.97
C LYS A 118 -5.16 2.06 6.55
N ILE A 119 -5.85 3.18 6.35
CA ILE A 119 -7.21 3.37 6.87
C ILE A 119 -8.17 2.37 6.21
N ALA A 120 -8.09 2.23 4.88
CA ALA A 120 -8.93 1.32 4.12
C ALA A 120 -8.69 -0.15 4.52
N SER A 121 -7.43 -0.60 4.59
CA SER A 121 -7.08 -1.96 5.00
C SER A 121 -7.50 -2.23 6.45
N THR A 122 -7.30 -1.28 7.37
CA THR A 122 -7.74 -1.42 8.77
C THR A 122 -9.26 -1.54 8.85
N SER A 123 -9.99 -0.66 8.15
CA SER A 123 -11.45 -0.69 8.13
C SER A 123 -11.97 -2.01 7.55
N LEU A 124 -11.37 -2.47 6.45
CA LEU A 124 -11.71 -3.75 5.84
C LEU A 124 -11.41 -4.93 6.77
N ALA A 125 -10.26 -4.94 7.44
CA ALA A 125 -9.90 -6.00 8.39
C ALA A 125 -10.90 -6.08 9.55
N VAL A 126 -11.31 -4.94 10.11
CA VAL A 126 -12.34 -4.88 11.17
C VAL A 126 -13.67 -5.42 10.66
N ILE A 127 -14.13 -4.97 9.50
CA ILE A 127 -15.40 -5.41 8.91
C ILE A 127 -15.37 -6.92 8.63
N SER A 128 -14.31 -7.41 7.98
CA SER A 128 -14.14 -8.83 7.69
C SER A 128 -14.11 -9.70 8.94
N PHE A 129 -13.46 -9.21 10.01
CA PHE A 129 -13.44 -9.89 11.29
C PHE A 129 -14.85 -10.03 11.90
N PHE A 130 -15.63 -8.94 11.93
CA PHE A 130 -17.01 -9.01 12.43
C PHE A 130 -17.91 -9.91 11.57
N ILE A 131 -17.73 -9.89 10.25
CA ILE A 131 -18.46 -10.78 9.34
C ILE A 131 -18.10 -12.24 9.59
N SER A 132 -16.81 -12.54 9.77
CA SER A 132 -16.34 -13.91 10.08
C SER A 132 -16.94 -14.40 11.39
N LEU A 133 -16.84 -13.59 12.46
CA LEU A 133 -17.45 -13.94 13.74
C LEU A 133 -18.95 -14.20 13.60
N ASN A 134 -19.68 -13.32 12.92
CA ASN A 134 -21.13 -13.49 12.74
C ASN A 134 -21.47 -14.78 11.97
N TYR A 135 -20.69 -15.10 10.94
CA TYR A 135 -20.87 -16.32 10.17
C TYR A 135 -20.61 -17.58 11.00
N ASP A 136 -19.56 -17.58 11.80
CA ASP A 136 -19.19 -18.71 12.67
C ASP A 136 -20.20 -18.88 13.83
N PHE A 137 -20.77 -17.77 14.34
CA PHE A 137 -21.89 -17.79 15.28
C PHE A 137 -23.14 -18.43 14.67
N GLN A 138 -23.51 -18.06 13.43
CA GLN A 138 -24.71 -18.60 12.78
C GLN A 138 -24.60 -20.10 12.49
N LYS A 139 -23.39 -20.61 12.25
CA LYS A 139 -23.14 -22.03 12.07
C LYS A 139 -23.09 -22.82 13.38
N GLY A 140 -23.09 -22.16 14.52
CA GLY A 140 -22.85 -22.78 15.82
C GLY A 140 -21.43 -23.30 16.01
N GLU A 141 -20.49 -22.91 15.15
CA GLU A 141 -19.07 -23.23 15.27
C GLU A 141 -18.42 -22.41 16.40
N ILE A 142 -18.92 -21.18 16.62
CA ILE A 142 -18.59 -20.35 17.77
C ILE A 142 -19.87 -20.16 18.59
N LYS A 143 -19.81 -20.57 19.85
CA LYS A 143 -20.89 -20.36 20.83
C LYS A 143 -20.90 -18.92 21.29
N SER A 144 -22.09 -18.35 21.51
CA SER A 144 -22.25 -16.98 22.02
C SER A 144 -21.44 -16.78 23.31
N VAL A 145 -21.03 -15.55 23.64
CA VAL A 145 -20.27 -15.30 24.89
C VAL A 145 -21.05 -15.81 26.12
N GLU A 146 -22.37 -15.72 26.06
CA GLU A 146 -23.26 -16.20 27.12
C GLU A 146 -23.32 -17.74 27.16
N GLU A 147 -23.38 -18.41 26.01
CA GLU A 147 -23.26 -19.87 25.91
C GLU A 147 -21.88 -20.37 26.35
N LEU A 148 -20.80 -19.73 25.93
CA LEU A 148 -19.44 -20.06 26.36
C LEU A 148 -19.27 -19.92 27.87
N ARG A 149 -19.86 -18.87 28.46
CA ARG A 149 -19.84 -18.64 29.91
C ARG A 149 -20.62 -19.69 30.68
N LEU A 150 -21.75 -20.15 30.14
CA LEU A 150 -22.63 -21.13 30.79
C LEU A 150 -22.09 -22.56 30.67
N GLU A 151 -21.40 -22.88 29.57
CA GLU A 151 -20.99 -24.24 29.25
C GLU A 151 -19.53 -24.55 29.59
N ASN A 152 -18.67 -23.53 29.67
CA ASN A 152 -17.23 -23.74 29.78
C ASN A 152 -16.59 -22.83 30.85
N SER A 153 -15.93 -23.44 31.84
CA SER A 153 -15.16 -22.69 32.85
C SER A 153 -14.02 -21.87 32.23
N ASN A 154 -13.59 -22.24 31.02
CA ASN A 154 -12.44 -21.67 30.33
C ASN A 154 -12.81 -20.70 29.20
N TYR A 155 -14.01 -20.11 29.19
CA TYR A 155 -14.45 -19.15 28.15
C TYR A 155 -13.48 -17.97 27.94
N LEU A 156 -12.73 -17.59 28.98
CA LEU A 156 -11.69 -16.56 28.89
C LEU A 156 -10.55 -16.94 27.93
N GLU A 157 -10.21 -18.22 27.81
CA GLU A 157 -9.18 -18.72 26.88
C GLU A 157 -9.62 -18.51 25.42
N SER A 158 -10.90 -18.75 25.11
CA SER A 158 -11.46 -18.51 23.78
C SER A 158 -11.48 -17.02 23.41
N ILE A 159 -11.88 -16.15 24.35
CA ILE A 159 -11.82 -14.70 24.14
C ILE A 159 -10.37 -14.25 23.92
N PHE A 160 -9.45 -14.78 24.71
CA PHE A 160 -8.03 -14.47 24.59
C PHE A 160 -7.46 -14.90 23.24
N ALA A 161 -7.83 -16.08 22.72
CA ALA A 161 -7.43 -16.54 21.40
C ALA A 161 -7.94 -15.62 20.28
N ILE A 162 -9.19 -15.16 20.36
CA ILE A 162 -9.77 -14.22 19.39
C ILE A 162 -9.01 -12.88 19.40
N VAL A 163 -8.70 -12.34 20.58
CA VAL A 163 -7.94 -11.10 20.74
C VAL A 163 -6.52 -11.25 20.19
N ILE A 164 -5.85 -12.37 20.47
CA ILE A 164 -4.52 -12.66 19.90
C ILE A 164 -4.59 -12.72 18.37
N GLY A 165 -5.59 -13.40 17.81
CA GLY A 165 -5.80 -13.49 16.36
C GLY A 165 -5.93 -12.11 15.72
N LEU A 166 -6.68 -11.21 16.33
CA LEU A 166 -6.78 -9.80 15.91
C LEU A 166 -5.43 -9.08 15.95
N ILE A 167 -4.69 -9.20 17.06
CA ILE A 167 -3.37 -8.55 17.20
C ILE A 167 -2.42 -9.04 16.10
N ILE A 168 -2.38 -10.34 15.84
CA ILE A 168 -1.55 -10.94 14.78
C ILE A 168 -1.98 -10.41 13.41
N LEU A 169 -3.28 -10.39 13.12
CA LEU A 169 -3.83 -9.87 11.87
C LEU A 169 -3.39 -8.42 11.62
N PHE A 170 -3.53 -7.55 12.62
CA PHE A 170 -3.10 -6.15 12.54
C PHE A 170 -1.60 -6.02 12.36
N ALA A 171 -0.80 -6.82 13.10
CA ALA A 171 0.65 -6.80 13.01
C ALA A 171 1.14 -7.20 11.60
N VAL A 172 0.58 -8.28 11.03
CA VAL A 172 0.91 -8.75 9.68
C VAL A 172 0.52 -7.70 8.64
N MET A 173 -0.69 -7.17 8.71
CA MET A 173 -1.17 -6.14 7.78
C MET A 173 -0.27 -4.91 7.81
N TRP A 174 0.07 -4.40 9.01
CA TRP A 174 0.92 -3.23 9.14
C TRP A 174 2.34 -3.47 8.64
N THR A 175 2.86 -4.69 8.86
CA THR A 175 4.17 -5.12 8.38
C THR A 175 4.21 -5.15 6.85
N ILE A 176 3.19 -5.69 6.19
CA ILE A 176 3.09 -5.72 4.72
C ILE A 176 3.06 -4.29 4.16
N ILE A 177 2.23 -3.42 4.72
CA ILE A 177 2.15 -2.01 4.30
C ILE A 177 3.51 -1.32 4.48
N HIS A 178 4.17 -1.54 5.61
CA HIS A 178 5.49 -0.99 5.86
C HIS A 178 6.51 -1.49 4.83
N LEU A 179 6.56 -2.80 4.58
CA LEU A 179 7.52 -3.42 3.67
C LEU A 179 7.34 -2.93 2.23
N LEU A 180 6.10 -2.78 1.77
CA LEU A 180 5.80 -2.34 0.40
C LEU A 180 6.16 -0.87 0.14
N TYR A 181 5.97 0.01 1.13
CA TYR A 181 6.04 1.46 0.91
C TYR A 181 7.14 2.20 1.68
N ALA A 182 7.55 1.74 2.87
CA ALA A 182 8.52 2.47 3.70
C ALA A 182 9.87 2.61 3.01
N GLY A 183 10.37 1.55 2.38
CA GLY A 183 11.63 1.59 1.63
C GLY A 183 11.59 2.57 0.46
N LYS A 184 10.45 2.66 -0.25
CA LYS A 184 10.27 3.58 -1.38
C LYS A 184 10.16 5.04 -0.92
N MET A 185 9.41 5.28 0.16
CA MET A 185 9.29 6.61 0.77
C MET A 185 10.62 7.11 1.35
N LYS A 186 11.38 6.26 2.04
CA LYS A 186 12.69 6.63 2.60
C LYS A 186 13.68 7.02 1.50
N LYS A 187 13.71 6.26 0.41
CA LYS A 187 14.53 6.59 -0.77
C LYS A 187 14.10 7.91 -1.41
N LEU A 188 12.80 8.12 -1.60
CA LEU A 188 12.28 9.36 -2.18
C LEU A 188 12.59 10.58 -1.30
N LYS A 189 12.46 10.45 0.02
CA LYS A 189 12.83 11.49 0.98
C LYS A 189 14.31 11.85 0.90
N ARG A 190 15.18 10.83 0.87
CA ARG A 190 16.63 11.04 0.75
C ARG A 190 17.00 11.76 -0.55
N MET A 191 16.35 11.46 -1.67
CA MET A 191 16.59 12.17 -2.94
C MET A 191 16.15 13.64 -2.90
N ILE A 192 15.13 13.97 -2.11
CA ILE A 192 14.72 15.37 -1.89
C ILE A 192 15.78 16.08 -1.02
N GLU A 193 16.19 15.46 0.08
CA GLU A 193 17.24 15.99 0.97
C GLU A 193 18.59 16.19 0.25
N GLU A 194 18.93 15.32 -0.70
CA GLU A 194 20.14 15.43 -1.54
C GLU A 194 20.05 16.54 -2.61
N LEU A 195 18.85 17.07 -2.91
CA LEU A 195 18.65 18.17 -3.86
C LEU A 195 18.47 19.53 -3.16
N GLU A 196 18.18 19.53 -1.86
CA GLU A 196 18.06 20.73 -1.03
C GLU A 196 19.42 21.22 -0.46
N ASN A 197 20.44 20.34 -0.47
CA ASN A 197 21.82 20.62 -0.04
C ASN A 197 22.76 20.75 -1.23
#